data_AF-A0AAE7HXM3-F1
#
_entry.id   AF-A0AAE7HXM3-F1
#
_cell.length_a   1.000
_cell.length_b   1.000
_cell.length_c   1.000
_cell.angle_alpha   90.00
_cell.angle_beta   90.00
_cell.angle_gamma   90.00
#
_symmetry.space_group_name_H-M   'P 1'
#
loop_
_entity.id
_entity.type
_entity.pdbx_description
1 polymer ?
#
loop_
_entity_poly.entity_id
_entity_poly.type
_entity_poly.pdbx_seq_one_letter_code
_entity_poly.pdbx_strand_id
1 'polypeptide(L)' 'MKQSDLPRCPECGNMPEYSLKPNHLGWVWGGIRCPYDHYSVKLNGPASSRAKAEETLAPQWVELVEKVNQEKSA' A
#
# COMPACT_ATOMS: atom_id res chain seq x y z
N MET A 1 5.94 -4.79 8.12
CA MET A 1 4.71 -5.59 8.32
C MET A 1 4.63 -6.60 7.20
N LYS A 2 4.11 -7.81 7.44
CA LYS A 2 3.89 -8.75 6.33
C LYS A 2 2.67 -8.29 5.54
N GLN A 3 2.63 -8.56 4.23
CA GLN A 3 1.48 -8.24 3.37
C GLN A 3 0.16 -8.84 3.91
N SER A 4 0.24 -9.99 4.59
CA SER A 4 -0.88 -10.65 5.26
C SER A 4 -1.46 -9.88 6.44
N ASP A 5 -0.68 -8.97 7.05
CA ASP A 5 -1.11 -8.18 8.20
C ASP A 5 -1.86 -6.91 7.77
N LEU A 6 -1.89 -6.60 6.47
CA LEU A 6 -2.53 -5.40 5.94
C LEU A 6 -4.03 -5.62 5.82
N PRO A 7 -4.85 -4.58 6.10
CA PRO A 7 -6.28 -4.67 5.90
C PRO A 7 -6.58 -4.93 4.42
N ARG A 8 -7.59 -5.78 4.20
CA ARG A 8 -8.08 -6.09 2.85
C ARG A 8 -8.70 -4.86 2.20
N CYS A 9 -8.77 -4.87 0.88
CA CYS A 9 -9.44 -3.82 0.13
C CYS A 9 -10.90 -3.67 0.60
N PRO A 10 -11.35 -2.46 0.99
CA PRO A 10 -12.71 -2.22 1.51
C PRO A 10 -13.80 -2.30 0.44
N GLU A 11 -13.44 -2.44 -0.84
CA GLU A 11 -14.39 -2.63 -1.94
C GLU A 11 -14.58 -4.11 -2.28
N CYS A 12 -13.48 -4.85 -2.46
CA CYS A 12 -13.52 -6.21 -3.01
C CYS A 12 -13.05 -7.31 -2.07
N GLY A 13 -12.60 -6.97 -0.85
CA GLY A 13 -12.14 -7.94 0.15
C GLY A 13 -10.85 -8.69 -0.19
N ASN A 14 -10.19 -8.33 -1.30
CA ASN A 14 -8.92 -8.93 -1.71
C ASN A 14 -7.72 -8.32 -0.99
N MET A 15 -6.66 -9.10 -0.89
CA MET A 15 -5.41 -8.68 -0.28
C MET A 15 -4.71 -7.65 -1.16
N PRO A 16 -4.21 -6.54 -0.61
CA PRO A 16 -3.44 -5.58 -1.38
C PRO A 16 -2.06 -6.14 -1.73
N GLU A 17 -1.47 -5.63 -2.80
CA GLU A 17 -0.17 -6.06 -3.34
C GLU A 17 0.83 -4.91 -3.38
N TYR A 18 2.08 -5.22 -3.03
CA TYR A 18 3.20 -4.30 -3.17
C TYR A 18 3.71 -4.28 -4.62
N SER A 19 3.45 -3.19 -5.33
CA SER A 19 3.99 -2.91 -6.66
C SER A 19 5.29 -2.10 -6.52
N LEU A 20 6.32 -2.70 -5.92
CA LEU A 20 7.60 -2.08 -5.66
C LEU A 20 8.63 -2.45 -6.73
N LYS A 21 9.29 -1.45 -7.30
CA LYS A 21 10.32 -1.58 -8.35
C LYS A 21 11.64 -0.97 -7.88
N PRO A 22 12.68 -1.78 -7.61
CA PRO A 22 14.02 -1.27 -7.35
C PRO A 22 14.66 -0.74 -8.65
N ASN A 23 15.48 0.30 -8.54
CA ASN A 23 16.34 0.78 -9.64
C ASN A 23 17.78 0.25 -9.47
N HIS A 24 18.65 0.53 -10.45
CA HIS A 24 20.06 0.13 -10.43
C HIS A 24 20.87 0.69 -9.25
N LEU A 25 20.39 1.78 -8.62
CA LEU A 25 21.01 2.42 -7.47
C LEU A 25 20.48 1.86 -6.13
N GLY A 26 19.61 0.84 -6.16
CA GLY A 26 18.99 0.25 -4.98
C GLY A 26 17.81 1.04 -4.41
N TRP A 27 17.44 2.18 -5.03
CA TRP A 27 16.26 2.93 -4.63
C TRP A 27 14.99 2.24 -5.11
N VAL A 28 13.98 2.22 -4.26
CA VAL A 28 12.72 1.54 -4.51
C VAL A 28 11.62 2.57 -4.77
N TRP A 29 10.97 2.40 -5.91
CA TRP A 29 9.80 3.18 -6.31
C TRP A 29 8.56 2.30 -6.27
N GLY A 30 7.39 2.93 -6.25
CA GLY A 30 6.11 2.24 -6.40
C GLY A 30 5.18 2.47 -5.24
N GLY A 31 4.41 1.45 -4.90
CA GLY A 31 3.31 1.60 -3.96
C GLY A 31 2.68 0.28 -3.56
N ILE A 32 1.57 0.40 -2.84
CA ILE A 32 0.67 -0.68 -2.49
C ILE A 32 -0.68 -0.43 -3.18
N ARG A 33 -1.26 -1.47 -3.77
CA ARG A 33 -2.52 -1.35 -4.53
C ARG A 33 -3.41 -2.57 -4.34
N CYS A 34 -4.70 -2.37 -4.54
CA CYS A 34 -5.62 -3.46 -4.78
C CYS A 34 -5.26 -4.17 -6.11
N PRO A 35 -5.33 -5.51 -6.20
CA PRO A 35 -5.15 -6.24 -7.47
C PRO A 35 -6.12 -5.74 -8.56
N TYR A 36 -7.34 -5.39 -8.16
CA TYR A 36 -8.41 -4.87 -9.02
C TYR A 36 -8.43 -3.33 -9.16
N ASP A 37 -7.38 -2.64 -8.74
CA ASP A 37 -7.20 -1.18 -8.92
C ASP A 37 -8.27 -0.27 -8.24
N HIS A 38 -9.09 -0.79 -7.33
CA HIS A 38 -10.05 0.04 -6.58
C HIS A 38 -9.38 1.17 -5.78
N TYR A 39 -8.27 0.85 -5.12
CA TYR A 39 -7.50 1.79 -4.30
C TYR A 39 -6.00 1.54 -4.45
N SER A 40 -5.21 2.60 -4.35
CA SER A 40 -3.75 2.52 -4.32
C SER A 40 -3.14 3.65 -3.50
N VAL A 41 -1.98 3.38 -2.94
CA VAL A 41 -1.13 4.34 -2.23
C VAL A 41 0.26 4.24 -2.83
N LYS A 42 0.87 5.38 -3.15
CA LYS A 42 2.18 5.46 -3.79
C LYS A 42 3.16 6.18 -2.87
N LEU A 43 4.43 5.82 -2.99
CA LEU A 43 5.50 6.59 -2.37
C LEU A 43 5.56 7.97 -3.03
N ASN A 44 5.75 9.02 -2.22
CA ASN A 44 5.98 10.39 -2.69
C ASN A 44 7.40 10.62 -3.24
N GLY A 45 8.25 9.59 -3.23
CA GLY A 45 9.63 9.62 -3.70
C GLY A 45 10.30 8.25 -3.62
N PRO A 46 11.59 8.12 -3.98
CA PRO A 46 12.32 6.87 -3.85
C PRO A 46 12.52 6.52 -2.37
N ALA A 47 12.20 5.29 -1.99
CA ALA A 47 12.64 4.72 -0.73
C ALA A 47 14.05 4.18 -0.85
N SER A 48 14.84 4.24 0.24
CA SER A 48 16.21 3.72 0.27
C SER A 48 16.29 2.19 0.19
N SER A 49 15.21 1.48 0.51
CA SER A 49 15.13 0.03 0.43
C SER A 49 13.67 -0.44 0.35
N ARG A 50 13.48 -1.72 0.00
CA ARG A 50 12.14 -2.34 -0.02
C ARG A 50 11.48 -2.31 1.36
N ALA A 51 12.24 -2.60 2.41
CA ALA A 51 11.74 -2.56 3.78
C ALA A 51 11.26 -1.15 4.15
N LYS A 52 12.02 -0.10 3.78
CA LYS A 52 11.62 1.29 4.05
C LYS A 52 10.37 1.70 3.26
N ALA A 53 10.23 1.20 2.02
CA ALA A 53 9.01 1.39 1.25
C ALA A 53 7.80 0.75 1.94
N GLU A 54 7.94 -0.51 2.38
CA GLU A 54 6.86 -1.24 3.07
C GLU A 54 6.47 -0.58 4.40
N GLU A 55 7.45 -0.14 5.21
CA GLU A 55 7.22 0.64 6.45
C GLU A 55 6.46 1.95 6.19
N THR A 56 6.69 2.60 5.04
CA THR A 56 6.05 3.87 4.69
C THR A 56 4.64 3.65 4.13
N LEU A 57 4.46 2.62 3.31
CA LEU A 57 3.22 2.35 2.59
C LEU A 57 2.16 1.64 3.44
N ALA A 58 2.59 0.75 4.35
CA ALA A 58 1.68 0.02 5.22
C ALA A 58 0.74 0.94 6.03
N PRO A 59 1.22 1.94 6.81
CA PRO A 59 0.34 2.82 7.58
C PRO A 59 -0.56 3.68 6.67
N GLN A 60 -0.06 4.15 5.54
CA GLN A 60 -0.87 4.93 4.59
C GLN A 60 -2.00 4.10 3.97
N TRP A 61 -1.75 2.81 3.70
CA TRP A 61 -2.80 1.90 3.26
C TRP A 61 -3.84 1.67 4.35
N VAL A 62 -3.42 1.44 5.59
CA VAL A 62 -4.31 1.27 6.73
C VAL A 62 -5.21 2.50 6.89
N GLU A 63 -4.63 3.69 6.93
CA GLU A 63 -5.38 4.95 7.04
C GLU A 63 -6.39 5.13 5.91
N LEU A 64 -6.01 4.82 4.67
CA LEU A 64 -6.92 4.86 3.53
C LEU A 64 -8.10 3.90 3.71
N VAL A 65 -7.84 2.66 4.13
CA VAL A 65 -8.90 1.66 4.32
C VAL A 65 -9.83 2.05 5.49
N GLU A 66 -9.26 2.53 6.59
CA GLU A 66 -10.03 3.01 7.74
C GLU A 66 -10.94 4.17 7.35
N LYS A 67 -10.41 5.17 6.62
CA LYS A 67 -11.18 6.32 6.15
C LYS A 67 -12.36 5.90 5.25
N VAL A 68 -12.11 5.03 4.28
CA VAL A 68 -13.16 4.53 3.37
C VAL A 68 -14.23 3.75 4.14
N ASN A 69 -13.85 2.95 5.13
CA ASN A 69 -14.81 2.20 5.95
C ASN A 69 -15.67 3.11 6.83
N GLN A 70 -15.09 4.19 7.38
CA GLN A 70 -15.85 5.21 8.11
C GLN A 70 -16.86 5.91 7.20
N GLU A 71 -16.45 6.32 6.00
CA GLU A 71 -17.33 6.97 5.01
C GLU A 71 -18.48 6.05 4.56
N LYS A 72 -18.28 4.73 4.48
CA LYS A 72 -19.33 3.75 4.14
C LYS A 72 -20.31 3.47 5.29
N SER A 73 -19.92 3.76 6.53
CA SER A 73 -20.72 3.47 7.73
C SER A 73 -21.51 4.68 8.23
N ALA A 74 -21.27 5.86 7.66
CA ALA A 74 -21.98 7.11 7.92
C ALA A 74 -23.18 7.28 6.98
#